data_AF-A0A081Q5P8-F1
#
_entry.id   AF-A0A081Q5P8-F1
#
_cell.length_a   1.000
_cell.length_b   1.000
_cell.length_c   1.000
_cell.angle_alpha   90.00
_cell.angle_beta   90.00
_cell.angle_gamma   90.00
#
_symmetry.space_group_name_H-M   'P 1'
#
loop_
_entity.id
_entity.type
_entity.pdbx_description
1 polymer ?
#
loop_
_entity_poly.entity_id
_entity_poly.type
_entity_poly.pdbx_seq_one_letter_code
_entity_poly.pdbx_strand_id
1 'polypeptide(L)' 'MPITGKEMVKLALVNGWIEVRKRGSHHHFKKERVSYLVTILVHGNEDLGKDL' A
#
# COMPACT_ATOMS: atom_id res chain seq x y z
N MET A 1 -5.33 17.25 1.70
CA MET A 1 -5.19 16.47 0.45
C MET A 1 -5.43 15.02 0.80
N PRO A 2 -6.20 14.28 0.00
CA PRO A 2 -6.44 12.89 0.32
C PRO A 2 -5.16 12.07 0.03
N ILE A 3 -4.97 10.97 0.76
CA ILE A 3 -3.70 10.25 0.74
C ILE A 3 -3.56 9.44 -0.55
N THR A 4 -2.45 9.63 -1.25
CA THR A 4 -2.17 8.90 -2.49
C THR A 4 -1.70 7.48 -2.18
N GLY A 5 -1.82 6.58 -3.15
CA GLY A 5 -1.25 5.23 -3.04
C GLY A 5 0.26 5.24 -2.75
N LYS A 6 1.00 6.20 -3.31
CA LYS A 6 2.45 6.34 -3.07
C LYS A 6 2.75 6.72 -1.62
N GLU A 7 1.95 7.60 -1.02
CA GLU A 7 2.09 7.97 0.39
C GLU A 7 1.72 6.81 1.31
N MET A 8 0.66 6.06 0.98
CA MET A 8 0.31 4.85 1.73
C MET A 8 1.41 3.79 1.70
N VAL A 9 2.08 3.58 0.56
CA VAL A 9 3.25 2.68 0.47
C VAL A 9 4.36 3.15 1.41
N LYS A 10 4.69 4.46 1.41
CA LYS A 10 5.72 5.01 2.32
C LYS A 10 5.35 4.78 3.79
N LEU A 11 4.11 5.06 4.16
CA LEU A 11 3.63 4.84 5.53
C LEU A 11 3.68 3.36 5.91
N ALA A 12 3.28 2.46 5.02
CA ALA A 12 3.33 1.02 5.27
C ALA A 12 4.76 0.58 5.60
N LEU A 13 5.74 0.98 4.78
CA LEU A 13 7.16 0.66 4.98
C LEU A 13 7.68 1.19 6.33
N VAL A 14 7.38 2.45 6.67
CA VAL A 14 7.78 3.05 7.96
C VAL A 14 7.14 2.32 9.15
N ASN A 15 5.93 1.77 8.97
CA ASN A 15 5.22 1.02 10.00
C ASN A 15 5.56 -0.48 10.05
N GLY A 16 6.67 -0.88 9.41
CA GLY A 16 7.18 -2.25 9.47
C GLY A 16 6.43 -3.25 8.59
N TRP A 17 5.65 -2.76 7.61
CA TRP A 17 5.18 -3.61 6.52
C TRP A 17 6.30 -3.77 5.49
N ILE A 18 6.41 -4.95 4.92
CA ILE A 18 7.41 -5.31 3.92
C ILE A 18 6.69 -5.60 2.62
N GLU A 19 7.12 -4.94 1.53
CA GLU A 19 6.59 -5.21 0.20
C GLU A 19 7.08 -6.58 -0.28
N VAL A 20 6.15 -7.50 -0.53
CA VAL A 20 6.46 -8.89 -0.94
C VAL A 20 6.18 -9.13 -2.42
N ARG A 21 5.34 -8.30 -3.06
CA ARG A 21 5.04 -8.41 -4.49
C ARG A 21 4.53 -7.11 -5.07
N LYS A 22 5.10 -6.71 -6.21
CA LYS A 22 4.59 -5.62 -7.05
C LYS A 22 4.19 -6.13 -8.43
N ARG A 23 2.96 -5.86 -8.86
CA ARG A 23 2.50 -6.13 -10.23
C ARG A 23 1.67 -4.96 -10.74
N GLY A 24 2.22 -4.19 -11.67
CA GLY A 24 1.57 -2.95 -12.13
C GLY A 24 1.35 -1.99 -10.95
N SER A 25 0.11 -1.52 -10.80
CA SER A 25 -0.30 -0.65 -9.69
C SER A 25 -0.54 -1.38 -8.37
N HIS A 26 -0.52 -2.71 -8.32
CA HIS A 26 -0.84 -3.46 -7.11
C HIS A 26 0.43 -3.81 -6.33
N HIS A 27 0.54 -3.27 -5.13
CA HIS A 27 1.63 -3.50 -4.19
C HIS A 27 1.13 -4.34 -3.02
N HIS A 28 1.68 -5.53 -2.81
CA HIS A 28 1.27 -6.43 -1.73
C HIS A 28 2.29 -6.38 -0.60
N PHE A 29 1.79 -6.31 0.63
CA PHE A 29 2.57 -6.15 1.84
C PHE A 29 2.26 -7.24 2.87
N LYS A 30 3.29 -7.61 3.63
CA LYS A 30 3.23 -8.48 4.81
C LYS A 30 3.75 -7.71 6.02
N LYS A 31 3.26 -8.04 7.23
CA LYS A 31 3.84 -7.59 8.49
C LYS A 31 4.01 -8.76 9.44
N GLU A 32 5.04 -8.71 10.28
CA GLU A 32 5.24 -9.75 11.29
C GLU A 32 4.00 -9.85 12.19
N ARG A 33 3.58 -11.09 12.52
CA ARG A 33 2.42 -11.40 13.36
C ARG A 33 1.06 -10.96 12.79
N VAL A 34 1.02 -10.46 11.55
CA VAL A 34 -0.21 -10.24 10.79
C VAL A 34 -0.35 -11.39 9.79
N SER A 35 -1.46 -12.13 9.88
CA SER A 35 -1.69 -13.35 9.10
C SER A 35 -2.17 -13.10 7.68
N TYR A 36 -2.59 -11.87 7.36
CA TYR A 36 -3.09 -11.49 6.03
C TYR A 36 -2.14 -10.55 5.29
N LEU A 37 -2.28 -10.53 3.97
CA LEU A 37 -1.61 -9.58 3.09
C LEU A 37 -2.47 -8.34 2.91
N VAL A 38 -1.83 -7.18 2.80
CA VAL A 38 -2.49 -5.92 2.43
C VAL A 38 -2.08 -5.56 1.01
N THR A 39 -3.04 -5.14 0.19
CA THR A 39 -2.77 -4.63 -1.16
C THR A 39 -3.00 -3.13 -1.18
N ILE A 40 -2.00 -2.36 -1.59
CA ILE A 40 -2.11 -0.92 -1.83
C ILE A 40 -2.09 -0.69 -3.33
N LEU A 41 -3.10 0.03 -3.84
CA LEU A 41 -3.14 0.45 -5.23
C LEU A 41 -2.34 1.74 -5.42
N VAL A 42 -1.48 1.78 -6.43
CA VAL A 42 -0.71 2.97 -6.80
C VAL A 42 -1.13 3.40 -8.20
N HIS A 43 -2.16 4.24 -8.27
CA HIS A 43 -2.62 4.91 -9.48
C HIS A 43 -1.97 6.29 -9.57
N GLY A 44 -1.09 6.53 -10.53
CA GLY A 44 -0.77 7.88 -11.03
C GLY A 44 -0.33 9.01 -10.07
N ASN A 45 -0.14 8.77 -8.77
CA ASN A 45 -0.19 9.82 -7.72
C ASN A 45 -1.58 10.46 -7.53
N GLU A 46 -2.61 9.73 -7.90
CA GLU A 46 -4.02 10.06 -7.70
C GLU A 46 -4.47 9.62 -6.31
N ASP A 47 -5.61 10.17 -5.91
CA ASP A 47 -6.30 9.78 -4.68
C ASP A 47 -6.69 8.28 -4.71
N LEU A 48 -6.62 7.62 -3.56
CA LEU A 48 -7.06 6.23 -3.43
C LEU A 48 -8.58 6.07 -3.55
N GLY A 49 -9.34 7.16 -3.38
CA GLY A 49 -10.80 7.14 -3.41
C GLY A 49 -11.41 6.82 -2.04
N LYS A 50 -12.74 6.90 -1.94
CA LYS A 50 -13.47 6.77 -0.68
C LYS A 50 -13.83 5.33 -0.28
N ASP A 51 -13.78 4.40 -1.23
CA ASP A 51 -14.20 2.99 -1.06
C ASP A 51 -13.03 2.01 -1.25
N LEU A 52 -11.81 2.51 -1.05
CA LEU A 52 -10.54 1.79 -1.14
C LEU A 52 -9.73 1.96 0.15
#